data_AF-A0A6J7P4P8-F1
#
_entry.id   AF-A0A6J7P4P8-F1
#
_cell.length_a   1.000
_cell.length_b   1.000
_cell.length_c   1.000
_cell.angle_alpha   90.00
_cell.angle_beta   90.00
_cell.angle_gamma   90.00
#
_symmetry.space_group_name_H-M   'P 1'
#
loop_
_entity.id
_entity.type
_entity.pdbx_description
1 polymer ?
#
loop_
_entity_poly.entity_id
_entity_poly.type
_entity_poly.pdbx_seq_one_letter_code
_entity_poly.pdbx_strand_id
1 'polypeptide(L)'
;MRLAVANEHTEVARTDEVLGLLAGGHDVAIVTDAGTPGISDPGARLVRAAAAAGYVVSAVPGPAALVMALVISGFDTSRFVFEGFVPRSGRERTERLAEVATERRTVILYEAPHRVARTVTDLGTACGSERRVALTRELTKKFEEVWRGTLADAAVHLATTEPRGEYVVVLEGAPPAEEADDDAIVAALHTALGSGADRRAAIATVMAQTGAAKRRVYDLALQIPR
;
A
#
# COMPACT_ATOMS: atom_id res chain seq x y z
N MET A 1 3.28 -5.70 -39.24
CA MET A 1 3.29 -5.53 -37.77
C MET A 1 4.70 -5.86 -37.28
N ARG A 2 5.37 -4.92 -36.61
CA ARG A 2 6.70 -5.10 -36.03
C ARG A 2 6.55 -5.16 -34.51
N LEU A 3 7.21 -6.11 -33.87
CA LEU A 3 7.26 -6.22 -32.41
C LEU A 3 8.65 -5.84 -31.91
N ALA A 4 8.71 -5.15 -30.78
CA ALA A 4 9.94 -4.81 -30.08
C ALA A 4 9.76 -5.07 -28.58
N VAL A 5 10.80 -5.58 -27.94
CA VAL A 5 10.79 -5.86 -26.49
C VAL A 5 11.22 -4.63 -25.72
N ALA A 6 10.36 -4.17 -24.81
CA ALA A 6 10.64 -3.15 -23.81
C ALA A 6 10.53 -3.78 -22.41
N ASN A 7 11.67 -3.91 -21.73
CA ASN A 7 11.76 -4.34 -20.35
C ASN A 7 12.51 -3.31 -19.50
N GLU A 8 12.67 -3.56 -18.20
CA GLU A 8 13.33 -2.66 -17.25
C GLU A 8 14.69 -2.12 -17.73
N HIS A 9 15.42 -2.94 -18.50
CA HIS A 9 16.75 -2.62 -19.00
C HIS A 9 16.75 -2.00 -20.40
N THR A 10 15.71 -2.24 -21.20
CA THR A 10 15.64 -1.77 -22.60
C THR A 10 14.72 -0.57 -22.79
N GLU A 11 13.80 -0.28 -21.86
CA GLU A 11 12.79 0.77 -21.99
C GLU A 11 13.41 2.14 -22.32
N VAL A 12 14.55 2.47 -21.72
CA VAL A 12 15.28 3.71 -22.01
C VAL A 12 15.72 3.76 -23.47
N ALA A 13 16.42 2.72 -23.95
CA ALA A 13 16.89 2.66 -25.34
C ALA A 13 15.74 2.61 -26.36
N ARG A 14 14.57 2.06 -25.98
CA ARG A 14 13.38 2.03 -26.83
C ARG A 14 12.67 3.37 -26.95
N THR A 15 12.97 4.33 -26.07
CA THR A 15 12.30 5.64 -26.07
C THR A 15 12.53 6.38 -27.39
N ASP A 16 13.79 6.47 -27.83
CA ASP A 16 14.13 7.18 -29.08
C ASP A 16 13.53 6.49 -30.31
N GLU A 17 13.51 5.16 -30.32
CA GLU A 17 12.87 4.38 -31.38
C GLU A 17 11.37 4.66 -31.46
N VAL A 18 10.67 4.66 -30.32
CA VAL A 18 9.23 4.95 -30.25
C VAL A 18 8.95 6.37 -30.74
N LEU A 19 9.72 7.35 -30.28
CA LEU A 19 9.55 8.74 -30.72
C LEU A 19 9.82 8.91 -32.22
N GLY A 20 10.81 8.19 -32.76
CA GLY A 20 11.09 8.17 -34.20
C GLY A 20 9.94 7.59 -35.02
N LEU A 21 9.32 6.51 -34.54
CA LEU A 21 8.13 5.93 -35.20
C LEU A 21 6.95 6.90 -35.21
N LEU A 22 6.67 7.54 -34.07
CA LEU A 22 5.62 8.54 -33.95
C LEU A 22 5.89 9.76 -34.85
N ALA A 23 7.14 10.23 -34.92
CA ALA A 23 7.54 11.32 -35.82
C ALA A 23 7.35 10.96 -37.31
N GLY A 24 7.49 9.68 -37.65
CA GLY A 24 7.20 9.14 -38.98
C GLY A 24 5.71 9.02 -39.30
N GLY A 25 4.81 9.39 -38.38
CA GLY A 25 3.36 9.28 -38.55
C GLY A 25 2.81 7.87 -38.31
N HIS A 26 3.55 7.01 -37.62
CA HIS A 26 3.09 5.66 -37.28
C HIS A 26 2.42 5.62 -35.89
N ASP A 27 1.53 4.65 -35.71
CA ASP A 27 0.95 4.32 -34.42
C ASP A 27 1.82 3.30 -33.65
N VAL A 28 1.94 3.48 -32.34
CA VAL A 28 2.65 2.56 -31.44
C VAL A 28 1.71 2.08 -30.34
N ALA A 29 1.57 0.76 -30.21
CA ALA A 29 0.85 0.14 -29.11
C ALA A 29 1.83 -0.43 -28.08
N ILE A 30 1.58 -0.20 -26.79
CA ILE A 30 2.30 -0.83 -25.69
C ILE A 30 1.40 -1.92 -25.11
N VAL A 31 1.97 -3.11 -24.95
CA VAL A 31 1.31 -4.26 -24.31
C VAL A 31 2.25 -4.83 -23.25
N THR A 32 1.69 -5.52 -22.27
CA THR A 32 2.42 -6.26 -21.25
C THR A 32 2.01 -7.73 -21.33
N ASP A 33 2.79 -8.61 -20.71
CA ASP A 33 2.50 -10.05 -20.64
C ASP A 33 1.14 -10.31 -19.96
N ALA A 34 0.77 -9.48 -18.97
CA ALA A 34 -0.52 -9.58 -18.30
C ALA A 34 -1.03 -8.23 -17.75
N GLY A 35 -2.30 -7.94 -17.99
CA GLY A 35 -2.98 -6.79 -17.38
C GLY A 35 -2.75 -5.46 -18.10
N THR A 36 -2.49 -4.41 -17.32
CA THR A 36 -2.43 -3.03 -17.81
C THR A 36 -0.96 -2.55 -17.85
N PRO A 37 -0.41 -2.23 -19.03
CA PRO A 37 0.98 -1.78 -19.16
C PRO A 37 1.30 -0.54 -18.31
N GLY A 38 2.54 -0.45 -17.82
CA GLY A 38 3.01 0.67 -17.00
C GLY A 38 2.63 0.61 -15.52
N ILE A 39 1.90 -0.42 -15.07
CA ILE A 39 1.59 -0.68 -13.65
C ILE A 39 2.35 -1.93 -13.22
N SER A 40 3.38 -1.76 -12.38
CA SER A 40 4.32 -2.83 -12.00
C SER A 40 5.05 -3.49 -13.18
N ASP A 41 4.93 -2.91 -14.37
CA ASP A 41 5.55 -3.31 -15.63
C ASP A 41 6.17 -2.07 -16.32
N PRO A 42 7.11 -2.28 -17.26
CA PRO A 42 7.59 -1.24 -18.16
C PRO A 42 6.46 -0.56 -18.96
N GLY A 43 6.72 0.65 -19.44
CA GLY A 43 5.82 1.42 -20.31
C GLY A 43 5.63 2.86 -19.82
N ALA A 44 5.76 3.10 -18.51
CA ALA A 44 5.56 4.42 -17.92
C ALA A 44 6.58 5.46 -18.43
N ARG A 45 7.81 5.06 -18.80
CA ARG A 45 8.78 6.00 -19.39
C ARG A 45 8.42 6.34 -20.82
N LEU A 46 8.01 5.34 -21.62
CA LEU A 46 7.59 5.54 -23.00
C LEU A 46 6.37 6.47 -23.08
N VAL A 47 5.36 6.23 -22.26
CA VAL A 47 4.16 7.08 -22.15
C VAL A 47 4.53 8.52 -21.79
N ARG A 48 5.41 8.69 -20.79
CA ARG A 48 5.88 10.02 -20.37
C ARG A 48 6.62 10.75 -21.48
N ALA A 49 7.51 10.05 -22.19
CA ALA A 49 8.28 10.62 -23.28
C ALA A 49 7.39 11.04 -24.46
N ALA A 50 6.45 10.17 -24.86
CA ALA A 50 5.50 10.47 -25.93
C ALA A 50 4.61 11.68 -25.58
N ALA A 51 4.08 11.72 -24.36
CA ALA A 51 3.29 12.85 -23.88
C ALA A 51 4.10 14.15 -23.82
N ALA A 52 5.35 14.10 -23.33
CA ALA A 52 6.24 15.26 -23.27
C ALA A 52 6.61 15.80 -24.66
N ALA A 53 6.68 14.93 -25.67
CA ALA A 53 6.90 15.31 -27.06
C ALA A 53 5.63 15.80 -27.78
N GLY A 54 4.49 15.89 -27.09
CA GLY A 54 3.24 16.43 -27.64
C GLY A 54 2.43 15.42 -28.47
N TYR A 55 2.78 14.13 -28.44
CA TYR A 55 1.99 13.10 -29.10
C TYR A 55 0.74 12.75 -28.28
N VAL A 56 -0.31 12.33 -28.98
CA VAL A 56 -1.53 11.84 -28.36
C VAL A 56 -1.25 10.49 -27.70
N VAL A 57 -1.52 10.41 -26.40
CA VAL A 57 -1.50 9.16 -25.64
C VAL A 57 -2.93 8.80 -25.26
N SER A 58 -3.34 7.57 -25.59
CA SER A 58 -4.65 7.02 -25.23
C SER A 58 -4.48 5.66 -24.57
N ALA A 59 -5.49 5.25 -23.79
CA ALA A 59 -5.52 3.97 -23.09
C ALA A 59 -6.85 3.26 -23.33
N VAL A 60 -6.79 1.93 -23.42
CA VAL A 60 -7.97 1.06 -23.52
C VAL A 60 -8.23 0.47 -22.14
N PRO A 61 -9.47 0.54 -21.60
CA PRO A 61 -9.77 -0.12 -20.34
C PRO A 61 -9.54 -1.63 -20.46
N GLY A 62 -8.99 -2.25 -19.42
CA GLY A 62 -8.58 -3.64 -19.48
C GLY A 62 -8.36 -4.28 -18.11
N PRO A 63 -7.89 -5.54 -18.10
CA PRO A 63 -7.69 -6.29 -16.86
C PRO A 63 -6.64 -5.62 -15.96
N ALA A 64 -6.96 -5.53 -14.67
CA ALA A 64 -6.03 -5.10 -13.63
C ALA A 64 -6.24 -5.97 -12.38
N ALA A 65 -5.26 -6.81 -12.06
CA ALA A 65 -5.36 -7.78 -10.96
C ALA A 65 -5.65 -7.09 -9.62
N LEU A 66 -5.03 -5.93 -9.35
CA LEU A 66 -5.29 -5.14 -8.14
C LEU A 66 -6.76 -4.73 -8.00
N VAL A 67 -7.44 -4.34 -9.09
CA VAL A 67 -8.83 -3.87 -9.05
C VAL A 67 -9.76 -5.06 -8.81
N MET A 68 -9.53 -6.17 -9.51
CA MET A 68 -10.30 -7.39 -9.32
C MET A 68 -10.17 -7.91 -7.88
N ALA A 69 -8.93 -7.99 -7.38
CA ALA A 69 -8.64 -8.42 -6.02
C ALA A 69 -9.32 -7.54 -4.97
N LEU A 70 -9.27 -6.21 -5.14
CA LEU A 70 -9.95 -5.26 -4.26
C LEU A 70 -11.46 -5.52 -4.22
N VAL A 71 -12.11 -5.60 -5.39
CA VAL A 71 -13.55 -5.81 -5.49
C VAL A 71 -13.97 -7.12 -4.82
N ILE A 72 -13.26 -8.22 -5.09
CA ILE A 72 -13.62 -9.51 -4.53
C ILE A 72 -13.11 -9.69 -3.09
N SER A 73 -12.21 -8.85 -2.58
CA SER A 73 -11.76 -8.94 -1.18
C SER A 73 -12.89 -8.74 -0.18
N GLY A 74 -13.85 -7.87 -0.50
CA GLY A 74 -14.91 -7.44 0.41
C GLY A 74 -14.48 -6.33 1.39
N PHE A 75 -13.31 -5.71 1.21
CA PHE A 75 -12.87 -4.54 1.97
C PHE A 75 -13.35 -3.23 1.35
N ASP A 76 -13.14 -2.12 2.06
CA ASP A 76 -13.54 -0.79 1.61
C ASP A 76 -12.84 -0.44 0.28
N THR A 77 -13.64 -0.08 -0.71
CA THR A 77 -13.21 0.28 -2.06
C THR A 77 -13.27 1.79 -2.30
N SER A 78 -13.73 2.57 -1.32
CA SER A 78 -13.88 4.03 -1.43
C SER A 78 -12.54 4.74 -1.63
N ARG A 79 -11.52 4.29 -0.90
CA ARG A 79 -10.14 4.76 -0.99
C ARG A 79 -9.20 3.59 -0.71
N PHE A 80 -8.21 3.43 -1.56
CA PHE A 80 -7.21 2.38 -1.44
C PHE A 80 -5.83 2.92 -1.84
N VAL A 81 -4.80 2.19 -1.47
CA VAL A 81 -3.43 2.38 -1.96
C VAL A 81 -2.96 1.11 -2.64
N PHE A 82 -2.23 1.29 -3.73
CA PHE A 82 -1.52 0.20 -4.39
C PHE A 82 -0.03 0.40 -4.18
N GLU A 83 0.59 -0.56 -3.51
CA GLU A 83 2.00 -0.49 -3.08
C GLU A 83 2.92 -1.31 -3.98
N GLY A 84 2.37 -1.99 -4.99
CA GLY A 84 3.13 -2.88 -5.86
C GLY A 84 3.73 -4.05 -5.10
N PHE A 85 4.99 -4.35 -5.35
CA PHE A 85 5.73 -5.39 -4.65
C PHE A 85 6.50 -4.81 -3.47
N VAL A 86 6.38 -5.43 -2.29
CA VAL A 86 7.21 -5.07 -1.14
C VAL A 86 8.69 -5.32 -1.47
N PRO A 87 9.64 -4.45 -1.06
CA PRO A 87 11.06 -4.69 -1.24
C PRO A 87 11.52 -6.03 -0.68
N ARG A 88 12.53 -6.64 -1.31
CA ARG A 88 12.95 -8.02 -1.01
C ARG A 88 13.55 -8.15 0.39
N SER A 89 14.29 -7.15 0.89
CA SER A 89 14.98 -7.21 2.17
C SER A 89 15.51 -5.83 2.58
N GLY A 90 16.13 -5.76 3.75
CA GLY A 90 16.86 -4.57 4.22
C GLY A 90 15.95 -3.44 4.69
N ARG A 91 16.57 -2.27 4.85
CA ARG A 91 15.95 -1.07 5.42
C ARG A 91 14.71 -0.63 4.63
N GLU A 92 14.77 -0.67 3.31
CA GLU A 92 13.65 -0.27 2.44
C GLU A 92 12.41 -1.11 2.69
N ARG A 93 12.57 -2.43 2.92
CA ARG A 93 11.45 -3.31 3.29
C ARG A 93 10.84 -2.90 4.62
N THR A 94 11.68 -2.67 5.63
CA THR A 94 11.23 -2.28 6.97
C THR A 94 10.49 -0.96 6.95
N GLU A 95 11.01 0.04 6.23
CA GLU A 95 10.38 1.35 6.06
C GLU A 95 9.02 1.22 5.37
N ARG A 96 8.95 0.45 4.27
CA ARG A 96 7.69 0.22 3.56
C ARG A 96 6.64 -0.47 4.42
N LEU A 97 7.03 -1.47 5.22
CA LEU A 97 6.09 -2.15 6.12
C LEU A 97 5.60 -1.23 7.25
N ALA A 98 6.43 -0.30 7.72
CA ALA A 98 6.02 0.70 8.71
C ALA A 98 5.00 1.70 8.13
N GLU A 99 5.17 2.11 6.87
CA GLU A 99 4.18 2.93 6.16
C GLU A 99 2.84 2.17 6.06
N VAL A 100 2.88 0.93 5.58
CA VAL A 100 1.69 0.06 5.46
C VAL A 100 0.97 -0.15 6.80
N ALA A 101 1.71 -0.30 7.89
CA ALA A 101 1.13 -0.53 9.22
C ALA A 101 0.17 0.60 9.66
N THR A 102 0.50 1.84 9.29
CA THR A 102 -0.25 3.05 9.66
C THR A 102 -1.30 3.49 8.63
N GLU A 103 -1.30 2.89 7.44
CA GLU A 103 -2.22 3.25 6.37
C GLU A 103 -3.66 2.85 6.71
N ARG A 104 -4.57 3.83 6.70
CA ARG A 104 -5.99 3.65 7.07
C ARG A 104 -6.88 3.23 5.91
N ARG A 105 -6.40 3.35 4.68
CA ARG A 105 -7.07 2.88 3.46
C ARG A 105 -6.78 1.39 3.25
N THR A 106 -7.60 0.73 2.45
CA THR A 106 -7.29 -0.63 1.98
C THR A 106 -5.96 -0.64 1.23
N VAL A 107 -5.05 -1.54 1.59
CA VAL A 107 -3.72 -1.66 0.97
C VAL A 107 -3.70 -2.86 0.04
N ILE A 108 -3.21 -2.68 -1.18
CA ILE A 108 -3.09 -3.76 -2.17
C ILE A 108 -1.63 -3.97 -2.53
N LEU A 109 -1.18 -5.22 -2.42
CA LEU A 109 0.18 -5.66 -2.72
C LEU A 109 0.14 -6.78 -3.76
N TYR A 110 1.10 -6.76 -4.69
CA TYR A 110 1.46 -7.95 -5.46
C TYR A 110 2.54 -8.73 -4.73
N GLU A 111 2.47 -10.05 -4.80
CA GLU A 111 3.49 -10.89 -4.20
C GLU A 111 3.72 -12.20 -4.96
N ALA A 112 4.98 -12.61 -5.01
CA ALA A 112 5.38 -13.88 -5.59
C ALA A 112 5.06 -15.03 -4.61
N PRO A 113 4.75 -16.24 -5.11
CA PRO A 113 4.31 -17.35 -4.26
C PRO A 113 5.40 -17.76 -3.25
N HIS A 114 6.66 -17.77 -3.66
CA HIS A 114 7.79 -18.08 -2.78
C HIS A 114 8.09 -16.99 -1.73
N ARG A 115 7.38 -15.85 -1.76
CA ARG A 115 7.57 -14.71 -0.86
C ARG A 115 6.36 -14.45 0.03
N VAL A 116 5.16 -14.87 -0.38
CA VAL A 116 3.89 -14.48 0.27
C VAL A 116 3.84 -14.86 1.75
N ALA A 117 4.34 -16.05 2.11
CA ALA A 117 4.39 -16.48 3.51
C ALA A 117 5.22 -15.52 4.38
N ARG A 118 6.41 -15.13 3.91
CA ARG A 118 7.25 -14.16 4.62
C ARG A 118 6.59 -12.78 4.70
N THR A 119 5.98 -12.33 3.60
CA THR A 119 5.31 -11.02 3.59
C THR A 119 4.12 -10.99 4.54
N VAL A 120 3.32 -12.06 4.64
CA VAL A 120 2.24 -12.17 5.63
C VAL A 120 2.79 -12.15 7.06
N THR A 121 3.87 -12.89 7.35
CA THR A 121 4.50 -12.86 8.69
C THR A 121 5.03 -11.46 9.05
N ASP A 122 5.70 -10.80 8.11
CA ASP A 122 6.25 -9.46 8.32
C ASP A 122 5.12 -8.43 8.51
N LEU A 123 4.03 -8.55 7.74
CA LEU A 123 2.82 -7.73 7.92
C LEU A 123 2.17 -8.00 9.28
N GLY A 124 2.08 -9.26 9.73
CA GLY A 124 1.51 -9.60 11.04
C GLY A 124 2.30 -8.97 12.18
N THR A 125 3.63 -8.92 12.03
CA THR A 125 4.53 -8.25 12.97
C THR A 125 4.33 -6.73 12.98
N ALA A 126 4.18 -6.10 11.81
CA ALA A 126 4.10 -4.65 11.69
C ALA A 126 2.68 -4.08 11.94
N CYS A 127 1.65 -4.78 11.47
CA CYS A 127 0.26 -4.30 11.42
C CYS A 127 -0.61 -4.85 12.56
N GLY A 128 -0.09 -5.83 13.32
CA GLY A 128 -0.83 -6.62 14.29
C GLY A 128 -1.45 -7.88 13.68
N SER A 129 -1.46 -8.97 14.45
CA SER A 129 -1.94 -10.30 14.01
C SER A 129 -3.40 -10.31 13.58
N GLU A 130 -4.22 -9.48 14.21
CA GLU A 130 -5.67 -9.41 14.01
C GLU A 130 -6.08 -8.59 12.78
N ARG A 131 -5.14 -7.93 12.09
CA ARG A 131 -5.48 -7.16 10.90
C ARG A 131 -6.06 -8.11 9.85
N ARG A 132 -7.22 -7.76 9.29
CA ARG A 132 -7.87 -8.59 8.29
C ARG A 132 -7.15 -8.50 6.95
N VAL A 133 -7.07 -9.63 6.26
CA VAL A 133 -6.43 -9.76 4.96
C VAL A 133 -7.23 -10.69 4.06
N ALA A 134 -7.23 -10.40 2.77
CA ALA A 134 -7.67 -11.30 1.72
C ALA A 134 -6.45 -11.69 0.86
N LEU A 135 -6.24 -12.99 0.69
CA LEU A 135 -5.25 -13.54 -0.22
C LEU A 135 -5.98 -14.01 -1.46
N THR A 136 -5.78 -13.32 -2.57
CA THR A 136 -6.31 -13.77 -3.86
C THR A 136 -5.20 -14.43 -4.66
N ARG A 137 -5.52 -15.53 -5.32
CA ARG A 137 -4.55 -16.35 -6.04
C ARG A 137 -5.11 -16.75 -7.39
N GLU A 138 -4.27 -16.73 -8.42
CA GLU A 138 -4.59 -17.26 -9.75
C GLU A 138 -5.90 -16.66 -10.32
N LEU A 139 -6.09 -15.34 -10.13
CA LEU A 139 -7.28 -14.62 -10.60
C LEU A 139 -7.56 -14.90 -12.07
N THR A 140 -8.83 -15.16 -12.39
CA THR A 140 -9.39 -15.52 -13.69
C THR A 140 -8.99 -16.89 -14.24
N LYS A 141 -8.15 -17.65 -13.52
CA LYS A 141 -7.65 -18.97 -13.96
C LYS A 141 -8.46 -20.10 -13.33
N LYS A 142 -8.20 -21.34 -13.79
CA LYS A 142 -8.91 -22.56 -13.33
C LYS A 142 -8.85 -22.78 -11.80
N PHE A 143 -7.77 -22.35 -11.17
CA PHE A 143 -7.52 -22.51 -9.73
C PHE A 143 -7.61 -21.18 -8.98
N GLU A 144 -8.47 -20.26 -9.46
CA GLU A 144 -8.76 -19.02 -8.76
C GLU A 144 -9.22 -19.30 -7.32
N GLU A 145 -8.64 -18.58 -6.38
CA GLU A 145 -8.93 -18.71 -4.96
C GLU A 145 -8.94 -17.36 -4.28
N VAL A 146 -9.90 -17.16 -3.37
CA VAL A 146 -9.97 -15.98 -2.50
C VAL A 146 -10.12 -16.46 -1.06
N TRP A 147 -9.01 -16.44 -0.34
CA TRP A 147 -8.97 -16.72 1.09
C TRP A 147 -9.10 -15.42 1.90
N ARG A 148 -9.80 -15.45 3.04
CA ARG A 148 -9.98 -14.29 3.93
C ARG A 148 -9.85 -14.71 5.40
N GLY A 149 -9.26 -13.84 6.21
CA GLY A 149 -9.10 -14.04 7.65
C GLY A 149 -8.23 -12.96 8.26
N THR A 150 -7.63 -13.24 9.41
CA THR A 150 -6.61 -12.38 10.02
C THR A 150 -5.23 -12.68 9.43
N LEU A 151 -4.24 -11.82 9.67
CA LEU A 151 -2.84 -12.10 9.32
C LEU A 151 -2.30 -13.33 10.06
N ALA A 152 -2.76 -13.60 11.29
CA ALA A 152 -2.44 -14.84 11.99
C ALA A 152 -2.98 -16.07 11.26
N ASP A 153 -4.27 -16.06 10.90
CA ASP A 153 -4.89 -17.17 10.17
C ASP A 153 -4.23 -17.37 8.80
N ALA A 154 -3.82 -16.27 8.14
CA ALA A 154 -3.14 -16.30 6.85
C ALA A 154 -1.77 -16.98 6.96
N ALA A 155 -1.01 -16.70 8.02
CA ALA A 155 0.26 -17.34 8.28
C ALA A 155 0.10 -18.86 8.47
N VAL A 156 -0.93 -19.29 9.20
CA VAL A 156 -1.26 -20.72 9.38
C VAL A 156 -1.68 -21.36 8.05
N HIS A 157 -2.52 -20.69 7.28
CA HIS A 157 -2.97 -21.18 5.98
C HIS A 157 -1.79 -21.39 5.01
N LEU A 158 -0.87 -20.41 4.92
CA LEU A 158 0.31 -20.48 4.04
C LEU A 158 1.39 -21.46 4.54
N ALA A 159 1.39 -21.82 5.82
CA ALA A 159 2.27 -22.87 6.36
C ALA A 159 1.77 -24.28 6.03
N THR A 160 0.45 -24.45 5.89
CA THR A 160 -0.20 -25.76 5.62
C THR A 160 -0.45 -26.00 4.13
N THR A 161 -0.46 -24.95 3.32
CA THR A 161 -0.72 -25.01 1.88
C THR A 161 0.46 -24.42 1.12
N GLU A 162 1.13 -25.22 0.28
CA GLU A 162 2.25 -24.75 -0.53
C GLU A 162 1.80 -23.60 -1.46
N PRO A 163 2.37 -22.38 -1.34
CA PRO A 163 1.98 -21.28 -2.20
C PRO A 163 2.42 -21.51 -3.65
N ARG A 164 1.49 -21.33 -4.59
CA ARG A 164 1.73 -21.47 -6.04
C ARG A 164 1.05 -20.36 -6.81
N GLY A 165 1.47 -20.14 -8.06
CA GLY A 165 0.86 -19.12 -8.93
C GLY A 165 1.15 -17.70 -8.47
N GLU A 166 0.28 -16.76 -8.81
CA GLU A 166 0.45 -15.33 -8.51
C GLU A 166 -0.53 -14.87 -7.42
N TYR A 167 -0.08 -14.01 -6.52
CA TYR A 167 -0.89 -13.48 -5.43
C TYR A 167 -1.11 -11.97 -5.54
N VAL A 168 -2.34 -11.57 -5.21
CA VAL A 168 -2.64 -10.21 -4.75
C VAL A 168 -3.09 -10.30 -3.31
N VAL A 169 -2.36 -9.61 -2.43
CA VAL A 169 -2.67 -9.48 -1.00
C VAL A 169 -3.41 -8.18 -0.80
N VAL A 170 -4.64 -8.25 -0.32
CA VAL A 170 -5.45 -7.07 0.03
C VAL A 170 -5.53 -7.02 1.54
N LEU A 171 -5.02 -5.96 2.14
CA LEU A 171 -4.99 -5.76 3.59
C LEU A 171 -6.01 -4.69 3.98
N GLU A 172 -6.78 -4.96 5.03
CA GLU A 172 -7.69 -3.97 5.61
C GLU A 172 -6.88 -2.78 6.15
N GLY A 173 -7.47 -1.58 6.03
CA GLY A 173 -6.87 -0.37 6.57
C GLY A 173 -6.64 -0.45 8.07
N ALA A 174 -5.69 0.34 8.57
CA ALA A 174 -5.42 0.47 9.97
C ALA A 174 -6.67 0.95 10.71
N PRO A 175 -6.96 0.37 11.90
CA PRO A 175 -8.01 0.91 12.73
C PRO A 175 -7.70 2.39 13.00
N PRO A 176 -8.73 3.23 13.21
CA PRO A 176 -8.49 4.57 13.71
C PRO A 176 -7.62 4.46 14.98
N ALA A 177 -6.66 5.37 15.13
CA ALA A 177 -5.87 5.43 16.35
C ALA A 177 -6.84 5.48 17.54
N GLU A 178 -6.64 4.58 18.52
CA GLU A 178 -7.40 4.64 19.75
C GLU A 178 -7.21 6.04 20.35
N GLU A 179 -8.31 6.68 20.73
CA GLU A 179 -8.20 7.91 21.51
C GLU A 179 -7.39 7.58 22.76
N ALA A 180 -6.36 8.39 23.05
CA ALA A 180 -5.59 8.22 24.27
C ALA A 180 -6.55 8.14 25.47
N ASP A 181 -6.35 7.13 26.31
CA ASP A 181 -7.07 7.03 27.55
C ASP A 181 -6.65 8.15 28.52
N ASP A 182 -7.40 8.28 29.61
CA ASP A 182 -7.15 9.35 30.58
C ASP A 182 -5.76 9.23 31.20
N ASP A 183 -5.25 8.01 31.41
CA ASP A 183 -3.93 7.74 31.98
C ASP A 183 -2.81 8.23 31.05
N ALA A 184 -2.90 7.95 29.74
CA ALA A 184 -1.94 8.43 28.75
C ALA A 184 -2.00 9.95 28.59
N ILE A 185 -3.20 10.55 28.62
CA ILE A 185 -3.37 12.01 28.60
C ILE A 185 -2.73 12.63 29.85
N VAL A 186 -2.96 12.05 31.03
CA VAL A 186 -2.39 12.53 32.31
C VAL A 186 -0.87 12.40 32.32
N ALA A 187 -0.31 11.28 31.85
CA ALA A 187 1.14 11.10 31.74
C ALA A 187 1.79 12.13 30.81
N ALA A 188 1.16 12.41 29.65
CA ALA A 188 1.63 13.43 28.72
C ALA A 188 1.55 14.84 29.32
N LEU A 189 0.47 15.14 30.08
CA LEU A 189 0.33 16.40 30.80
C LEU A 189 1.41 16.57 31.88
N HIS A 190 1.70 15.53 32.67
CA HIS A 190 2.79 15.54 33.65
C HIS A 190 4.15 15.82 33.01
N THR A 191 4.42 15.20 31.86
CA THR A 191 5.66 15.41 31.10
C THR A 191 5.78 16.85 30.59
N ALA A 192 4.69 17.38 30.01
CA ALA A 192 4.68 18.74 29.48
C ALA A 192 4.81 19.79 30.60
N LEU A 193 4.11 19.62 31.72
CA LEU A 193 4.23 20.50 32.88
C LEU A 193 5.61 20.39 33.55
N GLY A 194 6.16 19.17 33.66
CA GLY A 194 7.49 18.92 34.23
C GLY A 194 8.64 19.48 33.40
N SER A 195 8.44 19.72 32.11
CA SER A 195 9.41 20.44 31.25
C SER A 195 9.28 21.96 31.33
N GLY A 196 8.46 22.49 32.23
CA GLY A 196 8.30 23.92 32.49
C GLY A 196 7.29 24.63 31.59
N ALA A 197 6.53 23.90 30.78
CA ALA A 197 5.46 24.49 30.00
C ALA A 197 4.34 25.01 30.93
N ASP A 198 3.77 26.18 30.61
CA ASP A 198 2.56 26.61 31.29
C ASP A 198 1.39 25.65 30.97
N ARG A 199 0.36 25.64 31.82
CA ARG A 199 -0.76 24.70 31.68
C ARG A 199 -1.50 24.85 30.34
N ARG A 200 -1.53 26.04 29.75
CA ARG A 200 -2.19 26.26 28.46
C ARG A 200 -1.36 25.64 27.33
N ALA A 201 -0.04 25.80 27.35
CA ALA A 201 0.88 25.19 26.42
C ALA A 201 0.86 23.66 26.55
N ALA A 202 0.89 23.14 27.79
CA ALA A 202 0.80 21.70 28.05
C ALA A 202 -0.48 21.09 27.46
N ILE A 203 -1.65 21.71 27.66
CA ILE A 203 -2.92 21.25 27.07
C ILE A 203 -2.86 21.24 25.55
N ALA A 204 -2.33 22.29 24.92
CA ALA A 204 -2.23 22.36 23.45
C ALA A 204 -1.29 21.27 22.89
N THR A 205 -0.15 21.04 23.54
CA THR A 205 0.80 19.98 23.18
C THR A 205 0.16 18.61 23.30
N VAL A 206 -0.51 18.32 24.42
CA VAL A 206 -1.13 17.01 24.65
C VAL A 206 -2.26 16.76 23.67
N MET A 207 -3.13 17.75 23.39
CA MET A 207 -4.16 17.62 22.36
C MET A 207 -3.59 17.29 20.99
N ALA A 208 -2.48 17.93 20.61
CA ALA A 208 -1.83 17.67 19.33
C ALA A 208 -1.18 16.27 19.27
N GLN A 209 -0.69 15.77 20.41
CA GLN A 209 -0.06 14.45 20.51
C GLN A 209 -1.07 13.31 20.59
N THR A 210 -2.17 13.50 21.30
CA THR A 210 -3.13 12.43 21.60
C THR A 210 -4.38 12.46 20.74
N GLY A 211 -4.66 13.57 20.05
CA GLY A 211 -5.91 13.79 19.33
C GLY A 211 -7.13 13.96 20.26
N ALA A 212 -6.94 13.96 21.57
CA ALA A 212 -8.03 14.02 22.54
C ALA A 212 -8.76 15.37 22.53
N ALA A 213 -10.07 15.33 22.78
CA ALA A 213 -10.90 16.53 22.81
C ALA A 213 -10.42 17.55 23.85
N LYS A 214 -10.40 18.84 23.48
CA LYS A 214 -9.93 19.95 24.33
C LYS A 214 -10.51 19.93 25.74
N ARG A 215 -11.82 19.69 25.85
CA ARG A 215 -12.52 19.67 27.14
C ARG A 215 -11.98 18.56 28.05
N ARG A 216 -11.77 17.36 27.51
CA ARG A 216 -11.22 16.20 28.22
C ARG A 216 -9.81 16.47 28.74
N VAL A 217 -8.92 16.97 27.88
CA VAL A 217 -7.54 17.31 28.28
C VAL A 217 -7.51 18.43 29.33
N TYR A 218 -8.40 19.43 29.19
CA TYR A 218 -8.51 20.52 30.17
C TYR A 218 -8.97 20.03 31.55
N ASP A 219 -10.01 19.19 31.59
CA ASP A 219 -10.57 18.65 32.83
C ASP A 219 -9.53 17.80 33.59
N LEU A 220 -8.74 16.99 32.88
CA LEU A 220 -7.62 16.23 33.46
C LEU A 220 -6.47 17.13 33.94
N ALA A 221 -6.13 18.17 33.18
CA ALA A 221 -5.08 19.13 33.57
C ALA A 221 -5.42 19.92 34.83
N LEU A 222 -6.70 20.10 35.16
CA LEU A 222 -7.14 20.73 36.41
C LEU A 222 -6.94 19.84 37.64
N GLN A 223 -6.93 18.52 37.46
CA GLN A 223 -6.72 17.55 38.55
C GLN A 223 -5.25 17.42 38.95
N ILE A 224 -4.32 17.83 38.08
CA ILE A 224 -2.89 17.83 38.35
C ILE A 224 -2.56 19.03 39.26
N PRO A 225 -1.94 18.85 40.44
CA PRO A 225 -1.49 19.95 41.29
C PRO A 225 -0.43 20.81 40.59
N ARG A 226 -0.32 22.09 40.99
CA ARG A 226 0.74 22.97 40.50
C ARG A 226 2.09 22.62 41.08
#